data_AF-A0A2T7TUL1-F1
#
_entry.id   AF-A0A2T7TUL1-F1
#
_cell.length_a   1.000
_cell.length_b   1.000
_cell.length_c   1.000
_cell.angle_alpha   90.00
_cell.angle_beta   90.00
_cell.angle_gamma   90.00
#
_symmetry.space_group_name_H-M   'P 1'
#
loop_
_entity.id
_entity.type
_entity.pdbx_description
1 polymer ?
#
loop_
_entity_poly.entity_id
_entity_poly.type
_entity_poly.pdbx_seq_one_letter_code
_entity_poly.pdbx_strand_id
1 'polypeptide(L)'
;MDKMIVVVFDTEAKAYEASRVLADLHREGSLTVYSGAVIAKDAGGQMSVRQAGDQGPLGTGLGMATGALIGALGGPVGLAAGAAAGAVGGSIVDLVNLGIGVDFLDEISRQLSPGKAAIVAEIEEEWVTPLDTRMEALGGTISRRPRAEIIDVKMERDAALLQAELDKLQVEFDQARNEAKARLQAKVNDAKARLEAEKNRAKTQVDEMDREVQAKIRALHDQASRAAGDAKARLEKRITEMKTDYEVRSDKLRQAWQLTREALTTSSAHRR
;
A
#
# COMPACT_ATOMS: atom_id res chain seq x y z
N MET A 1 13.39 -3.03 6.33
CA MET A 1 11.92 -2.84 6.30
C MET A 1 11.63 -1.44 5.82
N ASP A 2 10.87 -1.37 4.74
CA ASP A 2 10.40 -0.15 4.11
C ASP A 2 9.40 0.61 4.99
N LYS A 3 9.39 1.94 4.83
CA LYS A 3 8.60 2.86 5.63
C LYS A 3 8.07 3.97 4.74
N MET A 4 6.88 4.44 5.07
CA MET A 4 6.38 5.73 4.59
C MET A 4 6.91 6.83 5.50
N ILE A 5 7.48 7.88 4.91
CA ILE A 5 7.84 9.10 5.61
C ILE A 5 6.99 10.26 5.15
N VAL A 6 6.72 11.17 6.08
CA VAL A 6 6.17 12.49 5.82
C VAL A 6 7.11 13.48 6.48
N VAL A 7 7.66 14.43 5.72
CA VAL A 7 8.43 15.53 6.29
C VAL A 7 7.75 16.84 5.96
N VAL A 8 7.29 17.55 6.99
CA VAL A 8 6.57 18.82 6.86
C VAL A 8 7.53 19.99 6.95
N PHE A 9 7.34 20.98 6.07
CA PHE A 9 8.12 22.20 5.95
C PHE A 9 7.22 23.43 5.89
N ASP A 10 7.81 24.58 6.23
CA ASP A 10 7.12 25.87 6.18
C ASP A 10 6.84 26.37 4.76
N THR A 11 7.54 25.85 3.75
CA THR A 11 7.37 26.29 2.36
C THR A 11 7.51 25.13 1.37
N GLU A 12 6.84 25.26 0.22
CA GLU A 12 6.96 24.32 -0.90
C GLU A 12 8.40 24.21 -1.42
N ALA A 13 9.15 25.32 -1.43
CA ALA A 13 10.56 25.33 -1.83
C ALA A 13 11.42 24.40 -0.95
N LYS A 14 11.15 24.38 0.37
CA LYS A 14 11.85 23.49 1.30
C LYS A 14 11.49 22.02 1.12
N ALA A 15 10.24 21.71 0.78
CA ALA A 15 9.84 20.35 0.41
C ALA A 15 10.55 19.86 -0.88
N TYR A 16 10.73 20.74 -1.87
CA TYR A 16 11.53 20.42 -3.05
C TYR A 16 13.03 20.28 -2.73
N GLU A 17 13.57 21.09 -1.83
CA GLU A 17 14.95 20.93 -1.35
C GLU A 17 15.16 19.58 -0.64
N ALA A 18 14.20 19.18 0.19
CA ALA A 18 14.20 17.86 0.82
C ALA A 18 14.14 16.71 -0.18
N SER A 19 13.42 16.88 -1.30
CA SER A 19 13.43 15.88 -2.39
C SER A 19 14.84 15.65 -2.96
N ARG A 20 15.67 16.72 -3.05
CA ARG A 20 17.07 16.62 -3.47
C ARG A 20 17.92 15.91 -2.43
N VAL A 21 17.71 16.20 -1.15
CA VAL A 21 18.39 15.49 -0.05
C VAL A 21 18.09 13.99 -0.08
N LEU A 22 16.84 13.60 -0.33
CA LEU A 22 16.47 12.19 -0.49
C LEU A 22 17.19 11.54 -1.68
N ALA A 23 17.29 12.25 -2.80
CA ALA A 23 18.04 11.79 -3.97
C ALA A 23 19.54 11.62 -3.68
N ASP A 24 20.13 12.51 -2.90
CA ASP A 24 21.53 12.44 -2.49
C ASP A 24 21.77 11.24 -1.58
N LEU A 25 20.95 11.07 -0.54
CA LEU A 25 21.06 9.93 0.38
C LEU A 25 20.82 8.59 -0.33
N HIS A 26 19.97 8.58 -1.36
CA HIS A 26 19.83 7.43 -2.26
C HIS A 26 21.13 7.14 -3.02
N ARG A 27 21.71 8.15 -3.69
CA ARG A 27 22.97 7.96 -4.44
C ARG A 27 24.14 7.53 -3.54
N GLU A 28 24.18 8.03 -2.31
CA GLU A 28 25.17 7.67 -1.29
C GLU A 28 24.99 6.23 -0.76
N GLY A 29 23.85 5.59 -1.01
CA GLY A 29 23.49 4.28 -0.43
C GLY A 29 23.16 4.35 1.06
N SER A 30 22.93 5.55 1.59
CA SER A 30 22.50 5.78 2.98
C SER A 30 21.07 5.27 3.19
N LEU A 31 20.21 5.45 2.19
CA LEU A 31 18.85 4.91 2.11
C LEU A 31 18.50 4.53 0.67
N THR A 32 17.33 3.95 0.46
CA THR A 32 16.73 3.72 -0.85
C THR A 32 15.39 4.43 -0.86
N VAL A 33 15.08 5.17 -1.93
CA VAL A 33 13.75 5.76 -2.12
C VAL A 33 13.08 4.94 -3.22
N TYR A 34 11.86 4.47 -2.98
CA TYR A 34 11.10 3.73 -4.00
C TYR A 34 10.15 4.64 -4.75
N SER A 35 9.57 5.60 -4.02
CA SER A 35 8.61 6.56 -4.53
C SER A 35 8.63 7.84 -3.69
N GLY A 36 8.24 8.97 -4.30
CA GLY A 36 8.12 10.25 -3.58
C GLY A 36 7.19 11.25 -4.25
N ALA A 37 6.51 12.08 -3.46
CA ALA A 37 5.62 13.15 -3.93
C ALA A 37 5.69 14.36 -2.99
N VAL A 38 5.65 15.56 -3.56
CA VAL A 38 5.52 16.81 -2.78
C VAL A 38 4.04 17.13 -2.67
N ILE A 39 3.58 17.44 -1.47
CA ILE A 39 2.21 17.85 -1.19
C ILE A 39 2.28 19.27 -0.65
N ALA A 40 1.53 20.20 -1.25
CA ALA A 40 1.46 21.58 -0.78
C ALA A 40 0.02 21.94 -0.43
N LYS A 41 -0.16 22.69 0.67
CA LYS A 41 -1.44 23.29 1.04
C LYS A 41 -1.35 24.79 0.82
N ASP A 42 -2.18 25.31 -0.06
CA ASP A 42 -2.20 26.74 -0.30
C ASP A 42 -2.81 27.52 0.88
N ALA A 43 -2.80 28.85 0.78
CA ALA A 43 -3.38 29.73 1.81
C ALA A 43 -4.91 29.58 1.93
N GLY A 44 -5.59 29.12 0.88
CA GLY A 44 -7.02 28.81 0.87
C GLY A 44 -7.36 27.44 1.48
N GLY A 45 -6.34 26.66 1.87
CA GLY A 45 -6.51 25.33 2.43
C GLY A 45 -6.65 24.23 1.38
N GLN A 46 -6.50 24.54 0.09
CA GLN A 46 -6.55 23.57 -1.00
C GLN A 46 -5.23 22.79 -1.05
N MET A 47 -5.36 21.46 -1.10
CA MET A 47 -4.23 20.55 -1.23
C MET A 47 -3.90 20.34 -2.72
N SER A 48 -2.62 20.39 -3.05
CA SER A 48 -2.12 19.99 -4.38
C SER A 48 -1.00 18.98 -4.22
N VAL A 49 -1.08 17.88 -4.98
CA VAL A 49 -0.04 16.87 -5.06
C VAL A 49 0.80 17.18 -6.30
N ARG A 50 2.08 17.43 -6.10
CA ARG A 50 3.06 17.68 -7.15
C ARG A 50 3.97 16.48 -7.28
N GLN A 51 4.18 16.03 -8.51
CA GLN A 51 5.14 14.97 -8.78
C GLN A 51 6.52 15.44 -8.34
N ALA A 52 7.20 14.66 -7.51
CA ALA A 52 8.57 14.98 -7.09
C ALA A 52 9.56 15.00 -8.29
N GLY A 53 9.11 14.52 -9.47
CA GLY A 53 9.83 14.56 -10.75
C GLY A 53 9.66 15.84 -11.57
N ASP A 54 8.57 16.60 -11.41
CA ASP A 54 8.30 17.77 -12.29
C ASP A 54 9.23 18.95 -12.00
N GLN A 55 9.82 19.00 -10.79
CA GLN A 55 10.79 20.03 -10.38
C GLN A 55 11.96 19.46 -9.53
N GLY A 56 12.10 18.13 -9.43
CA GLY A 56 13.05 17.49 -8.52
C GLY A 56 13.71 16.23 -9.10
N PRO A 57 14.88 15.83 -8.57
CA PRO A 57 15.66 14.71 -9.11
C PRO A 57 15.03 13.33 -8.87
N LEU A 58 14.01 13.23 -7.99
CA LEU A 58 13.43 11.96 -7.58
C LEU A 58 12.65 11.25 -8.69
N GLY A 59 11.91 11.98 -9.54
CA GLY A 59 11.07 11.34 -10.57
C GLY A 59 11.88 10.83 -11.76
N THR A 60 12.35 11.74 -12.63
CA THR A 60 13.01 11.37 -13.89
C THR A 60 14.50 11.04 -13.71
N GLY A 61 15.16 11.66 -12.72
CA GLY A 61 16.59 11.51 -12.48
C GLY A 61 17.00 10.19 -11.82
N LEU A 62 16.08 9.56 -11.09
CA LEU A 62 16.32 8.27 -10.41
C LEU A 62 15.43 7.13 -10.90
N GLY A 63 14.50 7.38 -11.83
CA GLY A 63 13.60 6.36 -12.38
C GLY A 63 12.57 5.82 -11.38
N MET A 64 12.22 6.60 -10.35
CA MET A 64 11.35 6.15 -9.26
C MET A 64 9.86 6.25 -9.63
N ALA A 65 9.07 5.28 -9.16
CA ALA A 65 7.64 5.19 -9.43
C ALA A 65 6.86 6.22 -8.58
N THR A 66 6.74 7.44 -9.08
CA THR A 66 5.99 8.52 -8.40
C THR A 66 4.48 8.48 -8.67
N GLY A 67 4.06 7.82 -9.76
CA GLY A 67 2.66 7.72 -10.18
C GLY A 67 1.77 6.92 -9.24
N ALA A 68 2.30 5.89 -8.56
CA ALA A 68 1.53 5.11 -7.58
C ALA A 68 1.18 5.95 -6.34
N LEU A 69 2.13 6.71 -5.80
CA LEU A 69 1.87 7.67 -4.72
C LEU A 69 0.89 8.75 -5.18
N ILE A 70 1.08 9.34 -6.35
CA ILE A 70 0.17 10.40 -6.83
C ILE A 70 -1.23 9.86 -7.09
N GLY A 71 -1.36 8.65 -7.63
CA GLY A 71 -2.66 7.98 -7.82
C GLY A 71 -3.34 7.61 -6.50
N ALA A 72 -2.57 7.21 -5.48
CA ALA A 72 -3.09 6.97 -4.14
C ALA A 72 -3.48 8.28 -3.44
N LEU A 73 -2.65 9.33 -3.57
CA LEU A 73 -2.86 10.65 -2.98
C LEU A 73 -3.90 11.49 -3.74
N GLY A 74 -4.13 11.16 -5.02
CA GLY A 74 -4.88 11.93 -6.00
C GLY A 74 -5.89 11.09 -6.79
N GLY A 75 -6.38 9.98 -6.22
CA GLY A 75 -7.49 9.19 -6.74
C GLY A 75 -8.77 10.03 -6.92
N PRO A 76 -9.98 9.49 -7.17
CA PRO A 76 -11.17 10.28 -7.56
C PRO A 76 -11.56 11.40 -6.55
N VAL A 77 -10.92 11.42 -5.38
CA VAL A 77 -10.87 12.48 -4.35
C VAL A 77 -10.06 13.73 -4.76
N GLY A 78 -9.38 13.75 -5.91
CA GLY A 78 -8.97 15.00 -6.56
C GLY A 78 -10.16 15.94 -6.86
N LEU A 79 -11.40 15.44 -6.68
CA LEU A 79 -12.66 16.19 -6.70
C LEU A 79 -13.24 16.52 -5.32
N ALA A 80 -12.53 16.30 -4.21
CA ALA A 80 -13.08 16.49 -2.86
C ALA A 80 -12.68 17.82 -2.19
N ALA A 81 -12.49 18.89 -2.96
CA ALA A 81 -12.77 20.24 -2.43
C ALA A 81 -14.28 20.57 -2.47
N GLY A 82 -15.14 19.70 -3.03
CA GLY A 82 -16.58 19.95 -3.20
C GLY A 82 -17.55 18.91 -2.61
N ALA A 83 -17.08 17.90 -1.88
CA ALA A 83 -17.91 16.76 -1.48
C ALA A 83 -18.61 16.89 -0.11
N ALA A 84 -19.01 18.10 0.29
CA ALA A 84 -19.98 18.26 1.39
C ALA A 84 -21.41 17.85 0.98
N ALA A 85 -21.64 17.51 -0.30
CA ALA A 85 -22.95 17.14 -0.83
C ALA A 85 -22.90 15.79 -1.57
N GLY A 86 -23.03 14.69 -0.80
CA GLY A 86 -23.64 13.44 -1.26
C GLY A 86 -23.00 12.67 -2.42
N ALA A 87 -22.26 11.60 -2.11
CA ALA A 87 -22.10 10.47 -3.02
C ALA A 87 -22.20 9.16 -2.24
N VAL A 88 -23.38 8.55 -2.30
CA VAL A 88 -23.67 7.19 -1.84
C VAL A 88 -23.29 6.24 -2.97
N GLY A 89 -22.41 5.28 -2.70
CA GLY A 89 -22.29 4.05 -3.48
C GLY A 89 -20.98 3.85 -4.25
N GLY A 90 -20.07 3.06 -3.67
CA GLY A 90 -19.50 1.93 -4.42
C GLY A 90 -18.13 2.05 -5.11
N SER A 91 -17.37 3.13 -5.00
CA SER A 91 -16.08 3.22 -5.74
C SER A 91 -14.89 3.79 -4.95
N ILE A 92 -15.09 4.18 -3.69
CA ILE A 92 -14.00 4.74 -2.87
C ILE A 92 -13.21 3.62 -2.17
N VAL A 93 -13.88 2.53 -1.76
CA VAL A 93 -13.28 1.43 -0.98
C VAL A 93 -12.23 0.65 -1.78
N ASP A 94 -12.42 0.46 -3.08
CA ASP A 94 -11.51 -0.33 -3.92
C ASP A 94 -10.15 0.36 -4.16
N LEU A 95 -10.02 1.67 -3.89
CA LEU A 95 -8.76 2.40 -4.02
C LEU A 95 -7.94 2.45 -2.73
N VAL A 96 -8.56 2.17 -1.58
CA VAL A 96 -7.95 2.25 -0.24
C VAL A 96 -6.96 1.09 0.01
N ASN A 97 -7.04 0.02 -0.77
CA ASN A 97 -6.22 -1.18 -0.59
C ASN A 97 -4.82 -1.11 -1.24
N LEU A 98 -4.40 0.03 -1.78
CA LEU A 98 -3.07 0.22 -2.38
C LEU A 98 -1.94 0.47 -1.36
N GLY A 99 -2.16 0.15 -0.08
CA GLY A 99 -1.14 0.26 0.97
C GLY A 99 -0.86 1.68 1.47
N ILE A 100 -1.64 2.67 1.03
CA ILE A 100 -1.67 4.04 1.56
C ILE A 100 -3.13 4.31 1.94
N GLY A 101 -3.48 4.02 3.18
CA GLY A 101 -4.85 4.20 3.66
C GLY A 101 -5.30 5.65 3.51
N VAL A 102 -6.59 5.86 3.26
CA VAL A 102 -7.25 7.19 3.29
C VAL A 102 -6.92 7.94 4.59
N ASP A 103 -6.74 7.20 5.68
CA ASP A 103 -6.31 7.71 6.98
C ASP A 103 -4.97 8.47 6.93
N PHE A 104 -4.03 8.04 6.08
CA PHE A 104 -2.72 8.68 5.94
C PHE A 104 -2.81 10.03 5.23
N LEU A 105 -3.67 10.14 4.22
CA LEU A 105 -3.96 11.40 3.54
C LEU A 105 -4.67 12.39 4.47
N ASP A 106 -5.67 11.92 5.20
CA ASP A 106 -6.39 12.74 6.17
C ASP A 106 -5.47 13.21 7.30
N GLU A 107 -4.54 12.36 7.74
CA GLU A 107 -3.51 12.74 8.72
C GLU A 107 -2.56 13.80 8.16
N ILE A 108 -2.05 13.62 6.94
CA ILE A 108 -1.21 14.64 6.27
C ILE A 108 -1.98 15.96 6.14
N SER A 109 -3.25 15.92 5.71
CA SER A 109 -4.09 17.11 5.55
C SER A 109 -4.31 17.86 6.86
N ARG A 110 -4.43 17.13 7.98
CA ARG A 110 -4.54 17.70 9.34
C ARG A 110 -3.21 18.26 9.85
N GLN A 111 -2.08 17.64 9.49
CA GLN A 111 -0.75 18.09 9.88
C GLN A 111 -0.26 19.29 9.03
N LEU A 112 -0.70 19.40 7.78
CA LEU A 112 -0.39 20.54 6.91
C LEU A 112 -1.32 21.72 7.21
N SER A 113 -0.76 22.72 7.89
CA SER A 113 -1.40 24.05 7.99
C SER A 113 -1.36 24.77 6.64
N PRO A 114 -2.32 25.68 6.35
CA PRO A 114 -2.28 26.49 5.13
C PRO A 114 -0.93 27.20 4.93
N GLY A 115 -0.41 27.16 3.70
CA GLY A 115 0.89 27.71 3.33
C GLY A 115 2.09 26.77 3.54
N LYS A 116 1.91 25.61 4.18
CA LYS A 116 2.97 24.61 4.39
C LYS A 116 2.99 23.56 3.26
N ALA A 117 4.10 22.83 3.19
CA ALA A 117 4.28 21.72 2.27
C ALA A 117 4.92 20.52 2.95
N ALA A 118 4.79 19.34 2.37
CA ALA A 118 5.44 18.13 2.82
C ALA A 118 6.04 17.34 1.66
N ILE A 119 7.13 16.62 1.93
CA ILE A 119 7.58 15.51 1.09
C ILE A 119 7.03 14.22 1.71
N VAL A 120 6.35 13.42 0.90
CA VAL A 120 5.95 12.06 1.23
C VAL A 120 6.83 11.14 0.41
N ALA A 121 7.47 10.17 1.05
CA ALA A 121 8.29 9.21 0.35
C ALA A 121 8.19 7.83 0.97
N GLU A 122 8.29 6.82 0.12
CA GLU A 122 8.51 5.46 0.53
C GLU A 122 10.01 5.18 0.48
N ILE A 123 10.58 4.81 1.61
CA ILE A 123 12.01 4.61 1.75
C ILE A 123 12.33 3.29 2.43
N GLU A 124 13.54 2.80 2.19
CA GLU A 124 14.20 1.83 3.04
C GLU A 124 15.51 2.41 3.59
N GLU A 125 15.64 2.40 4.90
CA GLU A 125 16.80 2.90 5.62
C GLU A 125 17.16 1.93 6.77
N GLU A 126 18.46 1.73 6.98
CA GLU A 126 18.98 0.97 8.14
C GLU A 126 19.19 1.91 9.34
N TRP A 127 19.57 3.15 9.07
CA TRP A 127 19.86 4.16 10.08
C TRP A 127 19.15 5.48 9.76
N VAL A 128 18.42 6.00 10.75
CA VAL A 128 17.59 7.19 10.64
C VAL A 128 18.38 8.51 10.67
N THR A 129 19.54 8.55 11.33
CA THR A 129 20.27 9.81 11.60
C THR A 129 20.69 10.57 10.35
N PRO A 130 21.19 9.95 9.26
CA PRO A 130 21.55 10.68 8.05
C PRO A 130 20.37 11.45 7.44
N LEU A 131 19.18 10.85 7.48
CA LEU A 131 17.96 11.48 7.00
C LEU A 131 17.50 12.57 7.98
N ASP A 132 17.40 12.24 9.26
CA ASP A 132 16.89 13.15 10.30
C ASP A 132 17.71 14.43 10.35
N THR A 133 19.04 14.30 10.44
CA THR A 133 19.95 15.45 10.52
C THR A 133 19.77 16.41 9.34
N ARG A 134 19.65 15.88 8.12
CA ARG A 134 19.50 16.70 6.91
C ARG A 134 18.10 17.31 6.78
N MET A 135 17.06 16.60 7.22
CA MET A 135 15.70 17.13 7.21
C MET A 135 15.50 18.21 8.28
N GLU A 136 16.04 18.00 9.49
CA GLU A 136 16.03 18.99 10.57
C GLU A 136 16.80 20.26 10.19
N ALA A 137 17.95 20.13 9.51
CA ALA A 137 18.69 21.28 8.99
C ALA A 137 17.90 22.11 7.96
N LEU A 138 16.91 21.52 7.30
CA LEU A 138 15.97 22.21 6.41
C LEU A 138 14.74 22.79 7.14
N GLY A 139 14.65 22.62 8.46
CA GLY A 139 13.48 22.98 9.26
C GLY A 139 12.32 21.99 9.12
N GLY A 140 12.61 20.76 8.66
CA GLY A 140 11.63 19.71 8.46
C GLY A 140 11.30 18.96 9.73
N THR A 141 10.03 18.62 9.92
CA THR A 141 9.59 17.67 10.98
C THR A 141 9.23 16.34 10.33
N ILE A 142 9.98 15.28 10.67
CA ILE A 142 9.80 13.95 10.08
C ILE A 142 8.87 13.07 10.91
N SER A 143 7.92 12.44 10.23
CA SER A 143 7.06 11.38 10.76
C SER A 143 7.27 10.11 9.94
N ARG A 144 7.43 8.97 10.61
CA ARG A 144 7.63 7.66 9.97
C ARG A 144 6.46 6.75 10.30
N ARG A 145 6.02 5.99 9.31
CA ARG A 145 5.03 4.93 9.46
C ARG A 145 5.58 3.65 8.86
N PRO A 146 5.59 2.53 9.61
CA PRO A 146 5.73 1.22 8.98
C PRO A 146 4.64 1.08 7.92
N ARG A 147 4.98 0.49 6.78
CA ARG A 147 3.94 0.10 5.82
C ARG A 147 3.14 -1.03 6.46
N ALA A 148 1.92 -0.73 6.89
CA ALA A 148 1.03 -1.76 7.41
C ALA A 148 0.51 -2.57 6.22
N GLU A 149 1.13 -3.71 5.95
CA GLU A 149 0.58 -4.73 5.06
C GLU A 149 -0.60 -5.39 5.79
N ILE A 150 -1.74 -4.70 5.85
CA ILE A 150 -2.99 -5.27 6.35
C ILE A 150 -3.62 -6.04 5.19
N ILE A 151 -3.18 -7.26 4.95
CA ILE A 151 -3.87 -8.14 4.00
C ILE A 151 -4.18 -9.52 4.60
N ASP A 152 -3.34 -10.03 5.51
CA ASP A 152 -3.41 -11.47 5.81
C ASP A 152 -4.64 -11.90 6.65
N VAL A 153 -5.04 -11.14 7.67
CA VAL A 153 -6.04 -11.62 8.65
C VAL A 153 -7.49 -11.38 8.22
N LYS A 154 -7.75 -10.35 7.40
CA LYS A 154 -9.12 -10.02 6.98
C LYS A 154 -9.64 -10.96 5.89
N MET A 155 -8.78 -11.32 4.94
CA MET A 155 -9.14 -12.19 3.82
C MET A 155 -9.62 -13.57 4.26
N GLU A 156 -8.93 -14.17 5.24
CA GLU A 156 -9.28 -15.49 5.76
C GLU A 156 -10.65 -15.50 6.45
N ARG A 157 -10.90 -14.47 7.26
CA ARG A 157 -12.17 -14.30 7.96
C ARG A 157 -13.33 -14.14 6.98
N ASP A 158 -13.15 -13.30 5.95
CA ASP A 158 -14.21 -13.01 4.99
C ASP A 158 -14.48 -14.24 4.09
N ALA A 159 -13.44 -14.96 3.66
CA ALA A 159 -13.59 -16.19 2.90
C ALA A 159 -14.29 -17.31 3.71
N ALA A 160 -13.95 -17.47 4.99
CA ALA A 160 -14.60 -18.44 5.86
C ALA A 160 -16.08 -18.10 6.12
N LEU A 161 -16.40 -16.83 6.31
CA LEU A 161 -17.78 -16.36 6.49
C LEU A 161 -18.63 -16.60 5.22
N LEU A 162 -18.11 -16.24 4.04
CA LEU A 162 -18.80 -16.45 2.76
C LEU A 162 -19.00 -17.94 2.47
N GLN A 163 -18.03 -18.79 2.80
CA GLN A 163 -18.16 -20.23 2.62
C GLN A 163 -19.20 -20.83 3.59
N ALA A 164 -19.25 -20.38 4.84
CA ALA A 164 -20.26 -20.83 5.80
C ALA A 164 -21.69 -20.43 5.38
N GLU A 165 -21.85 -19.23 4.81
CA GLU A 165 -23.13 -18.79 4.23
C GLU A 165 -23.54 -19.66 3.04
N LEU A 166 -22.58 -19.99 2.16
CA LEU A 166 -22.78 -20.91 1.04
C LEU A 166 -23.23 -22.30 1.49
N ASP A 167 -22.56 -22.87 2.49
CA ASP A 167 -22.91 -24.18 3.04
C ASP A 167 -24.35 -24.19 3.60
N LYS A 168 -24.75 -23.12 4.28
CA LYS A 168 -26.11 -22.98 4.80
C LYS A 168 -27.15 -22.88 3.67
N LEU A 169 -26.87 -22.05 2.66
CA LEU A 169 -27.75 -21.89 1.49
C LEU A 169 -27.88 -23.19 0.69
N GLN A 170 -26.81 -23.99 0.61
CA GLN A 170 -26.81 -25.28 -0.08
C GLN A 170 -27.70 -26.29 0.65
N VAL A 171 -27.64 -26.34 1.99
CA VAL A 171 -28.53 -27.19 2.81
C VAL A 171 -30.01 -26.78 2.66
N GLU A 172 -30.31 -25.48 2.73
CA GLU A 172 -31.67 -24.98 2.51
C GLU A 172 -32.18 -25.29 1.10
N PHE A 173 -31.30 -25.21 0.09
CA PHE A 173 -31.60 -25.57 -1.28
C PHE A 173 -31.96 -27.07 -1.44
N ASP A 174 -31.23 -27.96 -0.78
CA ASP A 174 -31.46 -29.41 -0.85
C ASP A 174 -32.82 -29.82 -0.25
N GLN A 175 -33.30 -29.08 0.75
CA GLN A 175 -34.59 -29.31 1.40
C GLN A 175 -35.77 -28.65 0.68
N ALA A 176 -35.53 -27.62 -0.14
CA ALA A 176 -36.58 -26.87 -0.81
C ALA A 176 -37.22 -27.61 -2.00
N ARG A 177 -38.51 -27.33 -2.26
CA ARG A 177 -39.26 -27.81 -3.43
C ARG A 177 -39.87 -26.65 -4.22
N ASN A 178 -40.16 -26.89 -5.50
CA ASN A 178 -40.90 -25.98 -6.39
C ASN A 178 -40.27 -24.57 -6.46
N GLU A 179 -41.07 -23.49 -6.45
CA GLU A 179 -40.58 -22.11 -6.61
C GLU A 179 -39.55 -21.68 -5.56
N ALA A 180 -39.62 -22.22 -4.33
CA ALA A 180 -38.62 -21.97 -3.30
C ALA A 180 -37.24 -22.50 -3.72
N LYS A 181 -37.19 -23.65 -4.39
CA LYS A 181 -35.94 -24.26 -4.91
C LYS A 181 -35.31 -23.39 -5.99
N ALA A 182 -36.10 -22.82 -6.90
CA ALA A 182 -35.59 -21.92 -7.93
C ALA A 182 -34.99 -20.62 -7.35
N ARG A 183 -35.65 -20.03 -6.34
CA ARG A 183 -35.14 -18.83 -5.64
C ARG A 183 -33.88 -19.12 -4.83
N LEU A 184 -33.80 -20.28 -4.17
CA LEU A 184 -32.61 -20.73 -3.45
C LEU A 184 -31.44 -21.04 -4.40
N GLN A 185 -31.70 -21.63 -5.57
CA GLN A 185 -30.65 -21.85 -6.59
C GLN A 185 -30.02 -20.53 -7.04
N ALA A 186 -30.85 -19.49 -7.26
CA ALA A 186 -30.36 -18.17 -7.63
C ALA A 186 -29.45 -17.58 -6.54
N LYS A 187 -29.84 -17.72 -5.25
CA LYS A 187 -29.02 -17.28 -4.11
C LYS A 187 -27.71 -18.07 -4.00
N VAL A 188 -27.74 -19.39 -4.18
CA VAL A 188 -26.53 -20.23 -4.19
C VAL A 188 -25.58 -19.81 -5.32
N ASN A 189 -26.11 -19.55 -6.51
CA ASN A 189 -25.29 -19.11 -7.65
C ASN A 189 -24.67 -17.73 -7.41
N ASP A 190 -25.44 -16.78 -6.88
CA ASP A 190 -24.96 -15.45 -6.51
C ASP A 190 -23.88 -15.52 -5.42
N ALA A 191 -24.11 -16.30 -4.35
CA ALA A 191 -23.12 -16.49 -3.30
C ALA A 191 -21.83 -17.17 -3.82
N LYS A 192 -21.93 -18.12 -4.76
CA LYS A 192 -20.76 -18.73 -5.41
C LYS A 192 -19.99 -17.70 -6.25
N ALA A 193 -20.70 -16.87 -7.01
CA ALA A 193 -20.09 -15.82 -7.81
C ALA A 193 -19.36 -14.79 -6.93
N ARG A 194 -19.95 -14.39 -5.80
CA ARG A 194 -19.32 -13.49 -4.82
C ARG A 194 -18.07 -14.09 -4.20
N LEU A 195 -18.12 -15.36 -3.77
CA LEU A 195 -16.95 -16.04 -3.22
C LEU A 195 -15.80 -16.10 -4.25
N GLU A 196 -16.09 -16.44 -5.51
CA GLU A 196 -15.07 -16.47 -6.56
C GLU A 196 -14.53 -15.07 -6.89
N ALA A 197 -15.37 -14.05 -6.88
CA ALA A 197 -14.93 -12.66 -7.04
C ALA A 197 -13.97 -12.24 -5.91
N GLU A 198 -14.30 -12.55 -4.65
CA GLU A 198 -13.44 -12.25 -3.51
C GLU A 198 -12.12 -13.03 -3.53
N LYS A 199 -12.13 -14.32 -3.90
CA LYS A 199 -10.90 -15.10 -4.10
C LYS A 199 -10.02 -14.51 -5.20
N ASN A 200 -10.61 -14.12 -6.33
CA ASN A 200 -9.87 -13.53 -7.44
C ASN A 200 -9.28 -12.17 -7.04
N ARG A 201 -10.04 -11.32 -6.33
CA ARG A 201 -9.53 -10.07 -5.75
C ARG A 201 -8.36 -10.33 -4.81
N ALA A 202 -8.49 -11.30 -3.93
CA ALA A 202 -7.42 -11.67 -3.01
C ALA A 202 -6.16 -12.15 -3.74
N LYS A 203 -6.33 -13.02 -4.73
CA LYS A 203 -5.22 -13.47 -5.58
C LYS A 203 -4.55 -12.30 -6.29
N THR A 204 -5.32 -11.38 -6.87
CA THR A 204 -4.78 -10.20 -7.55
C THR A 204 -3.98 -9.32 -6.59
N GLN A 205 -4.49 -9.08 -5.37
CA GLN A 205 -3.76 -8.30 -4.36
C GLN A 205 -2.44 -8.96 -3.94
N VAL A 206 -2.43 -10.28 -3.75
CA VAL A 206 -1.19 -11.03 -3.45
C VAL A 206 -0.21 -10.95 -4.63
N ASP A 207 -0.67 -11.18 -5.86
CA ASP A 207 0.17 -11.09 -7.06
C ASP A 207 0.73 -9.66 -7.27
N GLU A 208 -0.03 -8.63 -6.89
CA GLU A 208 0.42 -7.22 -6.92
C GLU A 208 1.48 -6.94 -5.84
N MET A 209 1.28 -7.42 -4.62
CA MET A 209 2.25 -7.30 -3.53
C MET A 209 3.57 -7.99 -3.88
N ASP A 210 3.49 -9.18 -4.47
CA ASP A 210 4.66 -9.92 -4.98
C ASP A 210 5.42 -9.12 -6.03
N ARG A 211 4.70 -8.54 -7.01
CA ARG A 211 5.32 -7.69 -8.05
C ARG A 211 5.99 -6.46 -7.44
N GLU A 212 5.38 -5.85 -6.44
CA GLU A 212 5.90 -4.67 -5.76
C GLU A 212 7.21 -4.98 -5.03
N VAL A 213 7.25 -6.05 -4.24
CA VAL A 213 8.47 -6.51 -3.55
C VAL A 213 9.57 -6.82 -4.56
N GLN A 214 9.25 -7.51 -5.66
CA GLN A 214 10.23 -7.79 -6.71
C GLN A 214 10.75 -6.51 -7.38
N ALA A 215 9.91 -5.49 -7.57
CA ALA A 215 10.33 -4.20 -8.08
C ALA A 215 11.29 -3.49 -7.10
N LYS A 216 11.02 -3.55 -5.79
CA LYS A 216 11.90 -3.00 -4.74
C LYS A 216 13.26 -3.70 -4.70
N ILE A 217 13.27 -5.02 -4.78
CA ILE A 217 14.51 -5.82 -4.87
C ILE A 217 15.32 -5.43 -6.11
N ARG A 218 14.66 -5.23 -7.26
CA ARG A 218 15.33 -4.77 -8.49
C ARG A 218 15.92 -3.37 -8.31
N ALA A 219 15.17 -2.43 -7.75
CA ALA A 219 15.65 -1.08 -7.48
C ALA A 219 16.88 -1.08 -6.57
N LEU A 220 16.89 -1.93 -5.53
CA LEU A 220 18.05 -2.11 -4.66
C LEU A 220 19.25 -2.71 -5.42
N HIS A 221 19.04 -3.73 -6.26
CA HIS A 221 20.10 -4.29 -7.10
C HIS A 221 20.68 -3.23 -8.06
N ASP A 222 19.82 -2.45 -8.72
CA ASP A 222 20.24 -1.40 -9.63
C ASP A 222 21.05 -0.33 -8.90
N GLN A 223 20.61 0.08 -7.71
CA GLN A 223 21.34 1.00 -6.86
C GLN A 223 22.69 0.41 -6.41
N ALA A 224 22.72 -0.85 -5.99
CA ALA A 224 23.94 -1.56 -5.58
C ALA A 224 24.95 -1.70 -6.73
N SER A 225 24.47 -1.89 -7.97
CA SER A 225 25.31 -1.99 -9.17
C SER A 225 26.07 -0.69 -9.48
N ARG A 226 25.53 0.45 -9.02
CA ARG A 226 26.11 1.80 -9.20
C ARG A 226 26.91 2.26 -7.98
N ALA A 227 26.84 1.53 -6.87
CA ALA A 227 27.55 1.83 -5.63
C ALA A 227 28.90 1.10 -5.54
N ALA A 228 29.78 1.58 -4.66
CA ALA A 228 31.07 0.96 -4.36
C ALA A 228 31.34 0.95 -2.85
N GLY A 229 32.28 0.10 -2.41
CA GLY A 229 32.70 0.01 -1.00
C GLY A 229 31.55 -0.29 -0.04
N ASP A 230 31.56 0.36 1.11
CA ASP A 230 30.59 0.14 2.20
C ASP A 230 29.13 0.40 1.77
N ALA A 231 28.90 1.34 0.85
CA ALA A 231 27.56 1.62 0.34
C ALA A 231 26.98 0.41 -0.41
N LYS A 232 27.81 -0.25 -1.24
CA LYS A 232 27.41 -1.47 -1.94
C LYS A 232 27.13 -2.61 -0.96
N ALA A 233 28.01 -2.83 0.01
CA ALA A 233 27.83 -3.87 1.03
C ALA A 233 26.53 -3.68 1.83
N ARG A 234 26.19 -2.44 2.21
CA ARG A 234 24.91 -2.13 2.87
C ARG A 234 23.70 -2.44 2.00
N LEU A 235 23.75 -2.09 0.71
CA LEU A 235 22.65 -2.37 -0.21
C LEU A 235 22.48 -3.88 -0.46
N GLU A 236 23.57 -4.64 -0.61
CA GLU A 236 23.53 -6.11 -0.74
C GLU A 236 22.96 -6.80 0.51
N LYS A 237 23.31 -6.28 1.70
CA LYS A 237 22.70 -6.73 2.97
C LYS A 237 21.19 -6.50 2.96
N ARG A 238 20.71 -5.30 2.60
CA ARG A 238 19.27 -4.98 2.51
C ARG A 238 18.52 -5.88 1.53
N ILE A 239 19.13 -6.19 0.38
CA ILE A 239 18.55 -7.11 -0.61
C ILE A 239 18.34 -8.50 -0.01
N THR A 240 19.33 -8.99 0.74
CA THR A 240 19.23 -10.28 1.43
C THR A 240 18.12 -10.26 2.48
N GLU A 241 18.12 -9.24 3.34
CA GLU A 241 17.11 -9.10 4.40
C GLU A 241 15.68 -9.00 3.83
N MET A 242 15.48 -8.21 2.78
CA MET A 242 14.18 -8.06 2.11
C MET A 242 13.69 -9.38 1.50
N LYS A 243 14.58 -10.14 0.85
CA LYS A 243 14.24 -11.47 0.30
C LYS A 243 13.84 -12.44 1.40
N THR A 244 14.62 -12.52 2.47
CA THR A 244 14.34 -13.42 3.59
C THR A 244 13.01 -13.08 4.28
N ASP A 245 12.76 -11.81 4.55
CA ASP A 245 11.51 -11.38 5.17
C ASP A 245 10.30 -11.69 4.28
N TYR A 246 10.42 -11.42 2.98
CA TYR A 246 9.38 -11.77 1.99
C TYR A 246 9.15 -13.29 1.91
N GLU A 247 10.19 -14.11 1.88
CA GLU A 247 10.06 -15.57 1.87
C GLU A 247 9.30 -16.06 3.10
N VAL A 248 9.72 -15.62 4.30
CA VAL A 248 9.07 -15.98 5.57
C VAL A 248 7.60 -15.57 5.58
N ARG A 249 7.26 -14.38 5.09
CA ARG A 249 5.87 -13.91 5.00
C ARG A 249 5.07 -14.73 3.98
N SER A 250 5.62 -14.97 2.79
CA SER A 250 4.96 -15.74 1.74
C SER A 250 4.66 -17.18 2.18
N ASP A 251 5.56 -17.79 2.96
CA ASP A 251 5.37 -19.14 3.50
C ASP A 251 4.29 -19.17 4.59
N LYS A 252 4.26 -18.17 5.48
CA LYS A 252 3.17 -18.02 6.46
C LYS A 252 1.81 -17.88 5.78
N LEU A 253 1.73 -17.05 4.74
CA LEU A 253 0.50 -16.88 3.97
C LEU A 253 0.05 -18.20 3.32
N ARG A 254 0.98 -18.94 2.70
CA ARG A 254 0.66 -20.26 2.13
C ARG A 254 0.16 -21.25 3.19
N GLN A 255 0.78 -21.28 4.37
CA GLN A 255 0.36 -22.14 5.49
C GLN A 255 -1.04 -21.77 5.99
N ALA A 256 -1.31 -20.48 6.17
CA ALA A 256 -2.59 -20.02 6.68
C ALA A 256 -3.75 -20.28 5.68
N TRP A 257 -3.48 -20.14 4.37
CA TRP A 257 -4.37 -20.58 3.30
C TRP A 257 -4.60 -22.11 3.27
N GLN A 258 -3.57 -22.92 3.56
CA GLN A 258 -3.70 -24.38 3.65
C GLN A 258 -4.58 -24.77 4.83
N LEU A 259 -4.35 -24.21 6.02
CA LEU A 259 -5.16 -24.48 7.22
C LEU A 259 -6.62 -24.07 7.01
N THR A 260 -6.87 -22.93 6.36
CA THR A 260 -8.22 -22.51 6.00
C THR A 260 -8.85 -23.53 5.05
N ARG A 261 -8.14 -23.98 4.01
CA ARG A 261 -8.65 -24.98 3.07
C ARG A 261 -8.96 -26.32 3.75
N GLU A 262 -8.12 -26.77 4.67
CA GLU A 262 -8.32 -28.01 5.44
C GLU A 262 -9.51 -27.92 6.41
N ALA A 263 -9.71 -26.78 7.06
CA ALA A 263 -10.90 -26.53 7.88
C ALA A 263 -12.19 -26.56 7.04
N LEU A 264 -12.14 -26.00 5.83
CA LEU A 264 -13.26 -25.99 4.88
C LEU A 264 -13.57 -27.40 4.34
N THR A 265 -12.56 -28.24 4.05
CA THR A 265 -12.81 -29.60 3.57
C THR A 265 -13.27 -30.53 4.69
N THR A 266 -12.78 -30.37 5.92
CA THR A 266 -13.15 -31.23 7.06
C THR A 266 -14.60 -30.99 7.52
N SER A 267 -15.10 -29.76 7.44
CA SER A 267 -16.53 -29.42 7.66
C SER A 267 -17.47 -30.14 6.67
N SER A 268 -17.00 -30.38 5.44
CA SER A 268 -17.76 -31.13 4.42
C SER A 268 -17.69 -32.65 4.62
N ALA A 269 -16.63 -33.17 5.24
CA ALA A 269 -16.40 -34.60 5.45
C ALA A 269 -17.18 -35.16 6.66
N HIS A 270 -17.48 -34.34 7.68
CA HIS A 270 -18.37 -34.70 8.79
C HIS A 270 -19.87 -34.76 8.39
N ARG A 271 -20.18 -34.57 7.10
CA ARG A 271 -21.53 -34.49 6.54
C ARG A 271 -21.86 -35.63 5.56
N ARG A 272 -21.16 -36.77 5.66
CA ARG A 272 -21.54 -38.03 4.99
C ARG A 272 -22.07 -39.05 5.98
#